data_AF-A0A821D9U5-F1
#
_entry.id   AF-A0A821D9U5-F1
#
_cell.length_a   1.000
_cell.length_b   1.000
_cell.length_c   1.000
_cell.angle_alpha   90.00
_cell.angle_beta   90.00
_cell.angle_gamma   90.00
#
_symmetry.space_group_name_H-M   'P 1'
#
loop_
_entity.id
_entity.type
_entity.pdbx_description
1 polymer ?
#
loop_
_entity_poly.entity_id
_entity_poly.type
_entity_poly.pdbx_seq_one_letter_code
_entity_poly.pdbx_strand_id
1 'polypeptide(L)'
;QQARMVGNTNIENRLYDLINRNPLLKSLFSWYDQQQQEEDNGIDQRTFLSSLIDNITNNLSKSKNQYRYNDCVKRFAVCLYILGGKLTYEFIRLNIVGALPSLTTLYGIISDTNLKIIE
;
A
#
# COMPACT_ATOMS: atom_id res chain seq x y z
N GLN A 1 -32.96 -7.14 -8.80
CA GLN A 1 -31.48 -7.19 -8.82
C GLN A 1 -30.94 -5.92 -8.15
N GLN A 2 -30.82 -5.89 -6.82
CA GLN A 2 -30.31 -4.71 -6.08
C GLN A 2 -29.54 -5.16 -4.83
N ALA A 3 -28.36 -5.76 -5.01
CA ALA A 3 -27.54 -6.21 -3.87
C ALA A 3 -26.02 -6.03 -4.06
N ARG A 4 -25.56 -5.25 -5.05
CA ARG A 4 -24.12 -5.15 -5.38
C ARG A 4 -23.45 -3.78 -5.17
N MET A 5 -24.16 -2.76 -4.67
CA MET A 5 -23.58 -1.40 -4.53
C MET A 5 -23.27 -0.94 -3.08
N VAL A 6 -23.60 -1.73 -2.05
CA VAL A 6 -23.50 -1.28 -0.64
C VAL A 6 -22.11 -1.59 -0.03
N GLY A 7 -21.31 -2.47 -0.65
CA GLY A 7 -20.03 -2.91 -0.10
C GLY A 7 -18.86 -1.94 -0.28
N ASN A 8 -18.88 -1.10 -1.33
CA ASN A 8 -17.74 -0.24 -1.68
C ASN A 8 -17.75 1.09 -0.93
N THR A 9 -18.94 1.69 -0.79
CA THR A 9 -19.16 2.97 -0.11
C THR A 9 -18.75 2.94 1.37
N ASN A 10 -18.89 1.80 2.05
CA ASN A 10 -18.52 1.69 3.46
C ASN A 10 -17.00 1.73 3.68
N ILE A 11 -16.22 1.14 2.76
CA ILE A 11 -14.75 1.15 2.85
C ILE A 11 -14.20 2.53 2.47
N GLU A 12 -14.74 3.13 1.41
CA GLU A 12 -14.39 4.50 0.98
C GLU A 12 -14.68 5.52 2.09
N ASN A 13 -15.84 5.44 2.74
CA ASN A 13 -16.19 6.30 3.87
C ASN A 13 -15.24 6.13 5.06
N ARG A 14 -14.81 4.89 5.36
CA ARG A 14 -13.87 4.63 6.46
C ARG A 14 -12.47 5.14 6.16
N LEU A 15 -12.01 5.05 4.90
CA LEU A 15 -10.75 5.66 4.49
C LEU A 15 -10.82 7.18 4.58
N TYR A 16 -11.91 7.77 4.08
CA TYR A 16 -12.11 9.21 4.14
C TYR A 16 -12.11 9.72 5.60
N ASP A 17 -12.80 9.02 6.50
CA ASP A 17 -12.79 9.33 7.93
C ASP A 17 -11.39 9.18 8.55
N LEU A 18 -10.66 8.12 8.21
CA LEU A 18 -9.31 7.90 8.70
C LEU A 18 -8.35 9.00 8.25
N ILE A 19 -8.41 9.41 6.98
CA ILE A 19 -7.57 10.48 6.43
C ILE A 19 -7.89 11.81 7.12
N ASN A 20 -9.17 12.13 7.30
CA ASN A 20 -9.57 13.41 7.89
C ASN A 20 -9.32 13.52 9.40
N ARG A 21 -9.30 12.39 10.12
CA ARG A 21 -8.98 12.37 11.56
C ARG A 21 -7.50 12.49 11.86
N ASN A 22 -6.63 12.31 10.87
CA ASN A 22 -5.19 12.30 11.04
C ASN A 22 -4.54 13.43 10.22
N PRO A 23 -4.15 14.57 10.84
CA PRO A 23 -3.58 15.73 10.13
C PRO A 23 -2.36 15.38 9.27
N LEU A 24 -1.55 14.40 9.71
CA LEU A 24 -0.43 13.86 8.94
C LEU A 24 -0.90 13.15 7.67
N LEU A 25 -1.92 12.28 7.75
CA LEU A 25 -2.49 11.63 6.57
C LEU A 25 -3.12 12.67 5.64
N LYS A 26 -3.87 13.63 6.17
CA LYS A 26 -4.45 14.71 5.37
C LYS A 26 -3.37 15.50 4.60
N SER A 27 -2.26 15.83 5.26
CA SER A 27 -1.13 16.53 4.63
C SER A 27 -0.43 15.66 3.57
N LEU A 28 -0.29 14.37 3.86
CA LEU A 28 0.28 13.36 2.95
C LEU A 28 -0.50 13.26 1.64
N PHE A 29 -1.82 13.10 1.73
CA PHE A 29 -2.70 13.00 0.58
C PHE A 29 -2.78 14.32 -0.19
N SER A 30 -2.82 15.45 0.52
CA SER A 30 -2.80 16.78 -0.12
C SER A 30 -1.51 17.00 -0.92
N TRP A 31 -0.35 16.60 -0.38
CA TRP A 31 0.92 16.64 -1.10
C TRP A 31 0.92 15.71 -2.32
N TYR A 32 0.36 14.50 -2.18
CA TYR A 32 0.29 13.55 -3.30
C TYR A 32 -0.56 14.10 -4.46
N ASP A 33 -1.72 14.69 -4.18
CA ASP A 33 -2.58 15.30 -5.20
C ASP A 33 -1.89 16.46 -5.94
N GLN A 34 -1.05 17.24 -5.23
CA GLN A 34 -0.26 18.31 -5.82
C GLN A 34 0.79 17.79 -6.82
N GLN A 35 1.39 16.63 -6.54
CA GLN A 35 2.42 16.03 -7.38
C GLN A 35 1.88 15.44 -8.70
N GLN A 36 0.57 15.20 -8.81
CA GLN A 36 -0.03 14.76 -10.08
C GLN A 36 -0.17 15.88 -11.14
N GLN A 37 0.02 17.15 -10.74
CA GLN A 37 -0.20 18.31 -11.61
C GLN A 37 1.08 18.88 -12.22
N GLU A 38 2.27 18.38 -11.86
CA GLU A 38 3.55 18.83 -12.42
C GLU A 38 3.91 18.01 -13.68
N GLU A 39 4.01 18.68 -14.84
CA GLU A 39 4.40 18.04 -16.11
C GLU A 39 5.86 17.57 -16.09
N ASP A 40 6.03 16.29 -16.42
CA ASP A 40 7.26 15.50 -16.47
C ASP A 40 8.40 16.16 -17.27
N ASN A 41 9.40 16.66 -16.56
CA ASN A 41 10.70 17.01 -17.13
C ASN A 41 11.83 16.31 -16.35
N GLY A 42 11.92 14.99 -16.51
CA GLY A 42 13.19 14.30 -16.43
C GLY A 42 13.49 13.64 -15.07
N ILE A 43 13.65 12.33 -15.15
CA ILE A 43 13.99 11.39 -14.07
C ILE A 43 12.89 11.35 -13.02
N ASP A 44 11.96 10.43 -13.27
CA ASP A 44 10.82 10.04 -12.46
C ASP A 44 11.22 9.77 -10.99
N GLN A 45 11.38 10.84 -10.21
CA GLN A 45 11.46 10.81 -8.75
C GLN A 45 10.06 10.60 -8.19
N ARG A 46 9.30 9.63 -8.75
CA ARG A 46 8.13 9.05 -8.11
C ARG A 46 8.58 8.55 -6.75
N THR A 47 8.38 9.40 -5.76
CA THR A 47 8.67 9.16 -4.35
C THR A 47 8.04 7.83 -3.96
N PHE A 48 8.74 7.04 -3.13
CA PHE A 48 8.21 5.77 -2.60
C PHE A 48 6.77 5.92 -2.10
N LEU A 49 6.50 7.07 -1.48
CA LEU A 49 5.20 7.43 -0.94
C LEU A 49 4.10 7.53 -2.02
N SER A 50 4.38 8.15 -3.17
CA SER A 50 3.45 8.19 -4.30
C SER A 50 3.14 6.77 -4.80
N SER A 51 4.18 5.95 -4.97
CA SER A 51 4.00 4.54 -5.34
C SER A 51 3.24 3.72 -4.29
N LEU A 52 3.40 4.03 -3.01
CA LEU A 52 2.68 3.38 -1.91
C LEU A 52 1.21 3.77 -1.93
N ILE A 53 0.89 5.05 -2.12
CA ILE A 53 -0.48 5.56 -2.23
C ILE A 53 -1.16 4.95 -3.45
N ASP A 54 -0.52 4.98 -4.62
CA ASP A 54 -1.02 4.33 -5.84
C ASP A 54 -1.38 2.87 -5.60
N ASN A 55 -0.49 2.15 -4.91
CA ASN A 55 -0.65 0.73 -4.65
C ASN A 55 -1.84 0.47 -3.72
N ILE A 56 -1.99 1.27 -2.66
CA ILE A 56 -3.14 1.21 -1.74
C ILE A 56 -4.44 1.47 -2.51
N THR A 57 -4.53 2.59 -3.23
CA THR A 57 -5.75 3.00 -3.94
C THR A 57 -6.14 1.97 -5.00
N ASN A 58 -5.18 1.49 -5.79
CA ASN A 58 -5.41 0.46 -6.80
C ASN A 58 -5.87 -0.87 -6.19
N ASN A 59 -5.32 -1.29 -5.06
CA ASN A 59 -5.72 -2.53 -4.42
C ASN A 59 -7.10 -2.41 -3.76
N LEU A 60 -7.41 -1.29 -3.12
CA LEU A 60 -8.72 -1.06 -2.50
C LEU A 60 -9.88 -1.05 -3.51
N SER A 61 -9.60 -0.68 -4.76
CA SER A 61 -10.58 -0.78 -5.86
C SER A 61 -10.85 -2.22 -6.36
N LYS A 62 -10.09 -3.21 -5.87
CA LYS A 62 -10.09 -4.59 -6.36
C LYS A 62 -10.44 -5.58 -5.25
N SER A 63 -10.76 -6.80 -5.66
CA SER A 63 -10.90 -7.92 -4.73
C SER A 63 -9.54 -8.35 -4.17
N LYS A 64 -9.49 -8.85 -2.92
CA LYS A 64 -8.23 -9.16 -2.20
C LYS A 64 -7.28 -10.10 -2.95
N ASN A 65 -7.81 -11.04 -3.71
CA ASN A 65 -7.05 -11.99 -4.54
C ASN A 65 -6.45 -11.35 -5.80
N GLN A 66 -6.85 -10.12 -6.13
CA GLN A 66 -6.34 -9.34 -7.26
C GLN A 66 -5.38 -8.24 -6.85
N TYR A 67 -4.97 -8.20 -5.57
CA TYR A 67 -4.00 -7.22 -5.10
C TYR A 67 -2.67 -7.42 -5.84
N ARG A 68 -2.10 -6.32 -6.32
CA ARG A 68 -0.83 -6.26 -7.03
C ARG A 68 0.04 -5.23 -6.33
N TYR A 69 1.32 -5.53 -6.17
CA TYR A 69 2.23 -4.66 -5.45
C TYR A 69 3.34 -4.17 -6.36
N ASN A 70 3.62 -2.87 -6.28
CA ASN A 70 4.70 -2.23 -7.02
C ASN A 70 6.08 -2.65 -6.46
N ASP A 71 7.15 -2.62 -7.26
CA ASP A 71 8.45 -3.19 -6.87
C ASP A 71 9.05 -2.51 -5.63
N CYS A 72 8.95 -1.19 -5.55
CA CYS A 72 9.39 -0.41 -4.39
C CYS A 72 8.63 -0.80 -3.10
N VAL A 73 7.33 -1.10 -3.21
CA VAL A 73 6.52 -1.57 -2.07
C VAL A 73 6.89 -2.99 -1.68
N LYS A 74 7.20 -3.87 -2.64
CA LYS A 74 7.73 -5.21 -2.34
C LYS A 74 9.06 -5.13 -1.59
N ARG A 75 10.01 -4.30 -2.06
CA ARG A 75 11.30 -4.10 -1.39
C ARG A 75 11.12 -3.55 0.02
N PHE A 76 10.25 -2.55 0.19
CA PHE A 76 9.91 -2.03 1.51
C PHE A 76 9.29 -3.10 2.41
N ALA A 77 8.36 -3.91 1.90
CA ALA A 77 7.73 -4.99 2.65
C ALA A 77 8.75 -6.02 3.16
N VAL A 78 9.73 -6.39 2.32
CA VAL A 78 10.82 -7.29 2.70
C VAL A 78 11.69 -6.65 3.80
N CYS A 79 12.13 -5.41 3.61
CA CYS A 79 12.91 -4.70 4.63
C CYS A 79 12.17 -4.58 5.97
N LEU A 80 10.88 -4.23 5.92
CA LEU A 80 10.04 -4.10 7.10
C LEU A 80 9.91 -5.43 7.85
N TYR A 81 9.79 -6.55 7.13
CA TYR A 81 9.73 -7.87 7.74
C TYR A 81 11.06 -8.30 8.36
N ILE A 82 12.17 -8.07 7.66
CA ILE A 82 13.52 -8.42 8.17
C ILE A 82 13.85 -7.60 9.43
N LEU A 83 13.58 -6.29 9.42
CA LEU A 83 13.96 -5.40 10.52
C LEU A 83 12.95 -5.42 11.67
N GLY A 84 11.65 -5.41 11.35
CA GLY A 84 10.57 -5.34 12.35
C GLY A 84 10.07 -6.70 12.82
N GLY A 85 10.42 -7.78 12.12
CA GLY A 85 9.90 -9.12 12.37
C GLY A 85 8.42 -9.28 12.01
N LYS A 86 7.92 -10.51 12.17
CA LYS A 86 6.57 -10.92 11.78
C LYS A 86 5.45 -10.08 12.43
N LEU A 87 5.55 -9.79 13.72
CA LEU A 87 4.49 -9.09 14.45
C LEU A 87 4.33 -7.63 14.00
N THR A 88 5.44 -6.91 13.84
CA THR A 88 5.44 -5.52 13.34
C THR A 88 4.91 -5.45 11.92
N TYR A 89 5.34 -6.39 11.07
CA TYR A 89 4.87 -6.49 9.70
C TYR A 89 3.34 -6.71 9.63
N GLU A 90 2.83 -7.70 10.36
CA GLU A 90 1.40 -8.00 10.38
C GLU A 90 0.58 -6.84 10.98
N PHE A 91 1.08 -6.19 12.02
CA PHE A 91 0.44 -5.02 12.61
C PHE A 91 0.24 -3.91 11.56
N ILE A 92 1.29 -3.55 10.82
CA ILE A 92 1.18 -2.51 9.79
C ILE A 92 0.28 -2.96 8.65
N ARG A 93 0.44 -4.19 8.16
CA ARG A 93 -0.37 -4.74 7.05
C ARG A 93 -1.87 -4.75 7.36
N LEU A 94 -2.24 -5.09 8.60
CA LEU A 94 -3.64 -5.15 9.02
C LEU A 94 -4.24 -3.75 9.22
N ASN A 95 -3.44 -2.77 9.63
CA ASN A 95 -3.91 -1.39 9.83
C ASN A 95 -3.92 -0.57 8.54
N ILE A 96 -3.08 -0.89 7.55
CA ILE A 96 -3.03 -0.21 6.24
C ILE A 96 -3.43 -1.20 5.14
N VAL A 97 -4.74 -1.44 5.03
CA VAL A 97 -5.31 -2.41 4.09
C VAL A 97 -4.91 -2.06 2.65
N GLY A 98 -4.38 -3.03 1.92
CA GLY A 98 -3.96 -2.85 0.52
C GLY A 98 -2.53 -2.35 0.34
N ALA A 99 -1.85 -1.92 1.42
CA ALA A 99 -0.48 -1.43 1.33
C ALA A 99 0.56 -2.53 1.17
N LEU A 100 0.45 -3.60 1.98
CA LEU A 100 1.49 -4.62 2.08
C LEU A 100 1.01 -6.02 1.65
N PRO A 101 1.89 -6.85 1.06
CA PRO A 101 1.60 -8.25 0.72
C PRO A 101 1.19 -9.10 1.93
N SER A 102 0.41 -10.16 1.71
CA SER A 102 0.23 -11.20 2.73
C SER A 102 1.55 -11.90 3.05
N LEU A 103 1.68 -12.55 4.21
CA LEU A 103 2.89 -13.34 4.53
C LEU A 103 3.20 -14.38 3.46
N THR A 104 2.19 -15.07 2.93
CA THR A 104 2.37 -16.04 1.83
C THR A 104 2.97 -15.38 0.60
N THR A 105 2.46 -14.21 0.21
CA THR A 105 2.98 -13.44 -0.94
C THR A 105 4.39 -12.92 -0.64
N LEU A 106 4.63 -12.45 0.58
CA LEU A 106 5.93 -11.94 1.02
C LEU A 106 7.00 -13.03 0.97
N TYR A 107 6.71 -14.23 1.46
CA TYR A 107 7.65 -15.35 1.37
C TYR A 107 7.93 -15.74 -0.07
N GLY A 108 6.93 -15.68 -0.96
CA GLY A 108 7.15 -15.81 -2.41
C GLY A 108 8.12 -14.76 -2.95
N ILE A 109 7.95 -13.50 -2.55
CA ILE A 109 8.88 -12.41 -2.95
C ILE A 109 10.30 -12.67 -2.43
N ILE A 110 10.43 -13.10 -1.17
CA ILE A 110 11.72 -13.41 -0.54
C ILE A 110 12.39 -14.62 -1.19
N SER A 111 11.62 -15.61 -1.63
CA SER A 111 12.18 -16.77 -2.35
C SER A 111 12.56 -16.45 -3.80
N ASP A 112 11.81 -15.57 -4.45
CA ASP A 112 12.02 -15.17 -5.84
C ASP A 112 13.20 -14.19 -5.98
N THR A 113 13.42 -13.36 -4.97
CA THR A 113 14.65 -12.59 -4.85
C THR A 113 15.72 -13.49 -4.22
N ASN A 114 16.98 -13.41 -4.65
CA ASN A 114 18.09 -14.14 -3.99
C ASN A 114 18.36 -13.68 -2.53
N LEU A 115 17.37 -13.08 -1.87
CA LEU A 115 17.37 -12.56 -0.52
C LEU A 115 16.96 -13.65 0.48
N LYS A 116 17.59 -14.83 0.41
CA LYS A 116 17.40 -15.87 1.43
C LYS A 116 17.72 -15.26 2.80
N ILE A 117 16.69 -15.08 3.62
CA ILE A 117 16.84 -14.77 5.03
C ILE A 117 17.43 -16.05 5.65
N ILE A 118 18.70 -15.99 6.02
CA ILE A 118 19.35 -17.07 6.77
C ILE A 118 18.78 -16.95 8.20
N GLU A 119 17.95 -17.92 8.59
CA GLU A 119 17.51 -18.10 9.98
C GLU A 119 18.67 -18.52 10.89
#